data_AF-A0A1S2HTS0-F1
#
_entry.id   AF-A0A1S2HTS0-F1
#
_cell.length_a   1.000
_cell.length_b   1.000
_cell.length_c   1.000
_cell.angle_alpha   90.00
_cell.angle_beta   90.00
_cell.angle_gamma   90.00
#
_symmetry.space_group_name_H-M   'P 1'
#
loop_
_entity.id
_entity.type
_entity.pdbx_description
1 polymer ?
#
loop_
_entity_poly.entity_id
_entity_poly.type
_entity_poly.pdbx_seq_one_letter_code
_entity_poly.pdbx_strand_id
1 'polypeptide(L)'
;MPTDGPDAHRAPAPAPDADRSLAPDADRPLAPDDLDRAFGPDTGSTATRSGHRVRTAVLIGGGTVVVAGVIVLVLGTIVGSVQTGIGGVFPRPGTALDRFVSDARDLPGVTDVQRHRAEKTAFASYEVSATVTADPSLEPAARAELVRALSRATDEASGNGVHVVAIADLGVQQVGVTEHADTAARRLQLADTLDRIGGVTAVRCSWGRGAQSSDDAEDQAVVVETPGRGRAVPPIVARVTEETQRVFPGASVQVLPAG
;
A
#
# COMPACT_ATOMS: atom_id res chain seq x y z
N MET A 1 13.72 30.94 60.77
CA MET A 1 12.44 30.58 61.40
C MET A 1 11.95 29.27 60.79
N PRO A 2 11.25 28.46 61.58
CA PRO A 2 11.52 27.02 61.73
C PRO A 2 10.39 26.14 61.19
N THR A 3 10.64 24.81 61.23
CA THR A 3 9.67 23.71 61.46
C THR A 3 8.56 23.53 60.41
N ASP A 4 8.16 22.34 59.98
CA ASP A 4 8.06 21.08 60.69
C ASP A 4 7.86 19.95 59.67
N GLY A 5 8.51 18.81 59.90
CA GLY A 5 7.90 17.52 59.52
C GLY A 5 6.72 17.27 60.45
N PRO A 6 5.77 16.41 60.07
CA PRO A 6 5.80 15.04 60.61
C PRO A 6 5.14 14.05 59.63
N ASP A 7 5.05 12.73 59.78
CA ASP A 7 5.09 11.83 60.92
C ASP A 7 5.51 10.44 60.42
N ALA A 8 6.29 9.75 61.25
CA ALA A 8 6.53 8.32 61.15
C ALA A 8 5.59 7.58 62.09
N HIS A 9 4.79 6.65 61.60
CA HIS A 9 4.28 5.52 62.40
C HIS A 9 4.03 4.32 61.47
N ARG A 10 4.90 3.30 61.45
CA ARG A 10 5.05 2.18 62.41
C ARG A 10 4.42 0.91 61.81
N ALA A 11 5.29 0.03 61.28
CA ALA A 11 4.96 -1.37 61.00
C ALA A 11 4.60 -2.12 62.30
N PRO A 12 3.91 -3.28 62.22
CA PRO A 12 4.67 -4.52 62.08
C PRO A 12 4.00 -5.61 61.22
N ALA A 13 4.84 -6.51 60.68
CA ALA A 13 4.46 -7.80 60.14
C ALA A 13 3.81 -8.70 61.21
N PRO A 14 3.08 -9.74 60.79
CA PRO A 14 3.69 -11.07 60.91
C PRO A 14 3.39 -12.04 59.74
N ALA A 15 4.39 -12.85 59.41
CA ALA A 15 4.24 -14.26 59.03
C ALA A 15 4.86 -15.08 60.19
N PRO A 16 4.75 -16.42 60.35
CA PRO A 16 4.36 -17.46 59.38
C PRO A 16 3.49 -18.60 60.00
N ASP A 17 3.46 -19.76 59.33
CA ASP A 17 3.03 -21.11 59.79
C ASP A 17 1.52 -21.44 59.68
N ALA A 18 1.06 -22.65 59.34
CA ALA A 18 1.64 -23.85 58.74
C ALA A 18 0.47 -24.81 58.43
N ASP A 19 0.68 -25.73 57.48
CA ASP A 19 0.24 -27.14 57.51
C ASP A 19 -1.28 -27.46 57.39
N ARG A 20 -1.70 -28.03 56.24
CA ARG A 20 -2.08 -29.46 56.10
C ARG A 20 -2.80 -29.78 54.79
N SER A 21 -2.11 -30.59 53.99
CA SER A 21 -2.58 -31.86 53.39
C SER A 21 -3.93 -31.91 52.64
N LEU A 22 -3.86 -32.10 51.32
CA LEU A 22 -4.67 -33.07 50.57
C LEU A 22 -4.04 -33.27 49.17
N ALA A 23 -3.22 -34.31 49.07
CA ALA A 23 -2.80 -34.91 47.81
C ALA A 23 -3.90 -35.91 47.34
N PRO A 24 -3.78 -36.54 46.15
CA PRO A 24 -4.85 -36.62 45.15
C PRO A 24 -5.63 -37.95 45.15
N ASP A 25 -6.95 -37.90 44.94
CA ASP A 25 -7.73 -39.08 44.55
C ASP A 25 -7.61 -39.29 43.04
N ALA A 26 -6.50 -39.91 42.64
CA ALA A 26 -6.38 -40.61 41.37
C ALA A 26 -6.80 -42.07 41.61
N ASP A 27 -8.09 -42.39 41.40
CA ASP A 27 -8.56 -43.74 41.04
C ASP A 27 -10.10 -43.81 40.93
N ARG A 28 -10.67 -43.36 39.79
CA ARG A 28 -11.97 -43.87 39.30
C ARG A 28 -11.93 -44.07 37.78
N PRO A 29 -12.01 -45.31 37.28
CA PRO A 29 -12.18 -45.59 35.86
C PRO A 29 -13.61 -45.23 35.41
N LEU A 30 -13.75 -44.39 34.39
CA LEU A 30 -15.01 -44.11 33.71
C LEU A 30 -15.31 -45.24 32.71
N ALA A 31 -16.34 -46.03 32.98
CA ALA A 31 -16.82 -47.08 32.07
C ALA A 31 -17.62 -46.47 30.89
N PRO A 32 -17.37 -46.90 29.64
CA PRO A 32 -18.02 -46.37 28.45
C PRO A 32 -19.27 -47.20 28.11
N ASP A 33 -20.42 -46.99 28.77
CA ASP A 33 -21.62 -47.80 28.42
C ASP A 33 -22.99 -47.28 28.93
N ASP A 34 -23.21 -45.96 28.98
CA ASP A 34 -24.50 -45.38 29.45
C ASP A 34 -25.29 -44.60 28.37
N LEU A 35 -24.89 -44.67 27.11
CA LEU A 35 -25.60 -44.00 26.00
C LEU A 35 -26.63 -44.90 25.28
N ASP A 36 -26.51 -46.23 25.39
CA ASP A 36 -27.39 -47.18 24.69
C ASP A 36 -28.66 -47.55 25.47
N ARG A 37 -28.81 -47.06 26.71
CA ARG A 37 -30.00 -47.28 27.55
C ARG A 37 -31.09 -46.22 27.37
N ALA A 38 -30.73 -45.05 26.84
CA ALA A 38 -31.66 -43.92 26.71
C ALA A 38 -32.55 -44.00 25.46
N PHE A 39 -32.18 -44.78 24.44
CA PHE A 39 -32.92 -44.85 23.19
C PHE A 39 -33.00 -46.31 22.71
N GLY A 40 -34.13 -46.96 23.01
CA GLY A 40 -34.38 -48.36 22.68
C GLY A 40 -34.30 -48.69 21.18
N PRO A 41 -34.18 -49.98 20.84
CA PRO A 41 -33.94 -50.44 19.48
C PRO A 41 -35.27 -50.59 18.77
N ASP A 42 -35.74 -49.53 18.08
CA ASP A 42 -36.70 -49.61 16.94
C ASP A 42 -37.26 -48.21 16.59
N THR A 43 -36.39 -47.29 16.16
CA THR A 43 -36.81 -46.24 15.21
C THR A 43 -35.97 -46.31 13.94
N GLY A 44 -36.34 -47.32 13.15
CA GLY A 44 -36.22 -47.45 11.71
C GLY A 44 -35.38 -46.42 10.96
N SER A 45 -34.30 -46.95 10.38
CA SER A 45 -33.56 -46.38 9.25
C SER A 45 -34.47 -45.69 8.23
N THR A 46 -34.36 -44.36 8.10
CA THR A 46 -34.83 -43.69 6.89
C THR A 46 -33.75 -43.79 5.84
N ALA A 47 -34.12 -44.40 4.71
CA ALA A 47 -33.29 -44.57 3.54
C ALA A 47 -32.66 -43.24 3.09
N THR A 48 -31.38 -43.34 2.75
CA THR A 48 -30.54 -42.30 2.16
C THR A 48 -31.24 -41.56 1.01
N ARG A 49 -31.54 -40.27 1.22
CA ARG A 49 -31.58 -39.28 0.13
C ARG A 49 -30.29 -38.48 0.15
N SER A 50 -29.27 -39.07 -0.46
CA SER A 50 -27.99 -38.47 -0.81
C SER A 50 -28.20 -37.30 -1.78
N GLY A 51 -27.76 -36.10 -1.43
CA GLY A 51 -27.72 -34.98 -2.39
C GLY A 51 -27.43 -33.60 -1.82
N HIS A 52 -27.77 -33.32 -0.56
CA HIS A 52 -27.71 -31.94 -0.04
C HIS A 52 -26.62 -31.64 1.00
N ARG A 53 -25.96 -32.63 1.59
CA ARG A 53 -24.92 -32.38 2.61
C ARG A 53 -23.53 -32.04 2.06
N VAL A 54 -23.23 -32.43 0.82
CA VAL A 54 -21.93 -32.10 0.19
C VAL A 54 -21.84 -30.61 -0.14
N ARG A 55 -22.94 -29.99 -0.58
CA ARG A 55 -22.97 -28.54 -0.86
C ARG A 55 -22.79 -27.69 0.40
N THR A 56 -23.35 -28.10 1.54
CA THR A 56 -23.20 -27.37 2.80
C THR A 56 -21.84 -27.61 3.47
N ALA A 57 -21.28 -28.81 3.38
CA ALA A 57 -19.94 -29.10 3.91
C ALA A 57 -18.84 -28.37 3.12
N VAL A 58 -19.00 -28.22 1.80
CA VAL A 58 -18.07 -27.45 0.95
C VAL A 58 -18.20 -25.94 1.19
N LEU A 59 -19.41 -25.43 1.45
CA LEU A 59 -19.62 -24.00 1.75
C LEU A 59 -19.10 -23.61 3.14
N ILE A 60 -19.29 -24.45 4.17
CA ILE A 60 -18.78 -24.19 5.52
C ILE A 60 -17.27 -24.43 5.57
N GLY A 61 -16.77 -25.54 5.00
CA GLY A 61 -15.33 -25.81 4.91
C GLY A 61 -14.58 -24.78 4.06
N GLY A 62 -15.16 -24.35 2.93
CA GLY A 62 -14.62 -23.30 2.08
C GLY A 62 -14.61 -21.94 2.79
N GLY A 63 -15.67 -21.59 3.51
CA GLY A 63 -15.74 -20.36 4.31
C GLY A 63 -14.67 -20.31 5.41
N THR A 64 -14.46 -21.42 6.13
CA THR A 64 -13.42 -21.50 7.16
C THR A 64 -12.01 -21.43 6.58
N VAL A 65 -11.75 -22.05 5.42
CA VAL A 65 -10.45 -21.95 4.72
C VAL A 65 -10.20 -20.53 4.23
N VAL A 66 -11.21 -19.84 3.72
CA VAL A 66 -11.09 -18.43 3.30
C VAL A 66 -10.83 -17.53 4.50
N VAL A 67 -11.57 -17.68 5.60
CA VAL A 67 -11.35 -16.88 6.82
C VAL A 67 -9.99 -17.17 7.44
N ALA A 68 -9.56 -18.43 7.51
CA ALA A 68 -8.22 -18.79 7.97
C ALA A 68 -7.13 -18.23 7.05
N GLY A 69 -7.33 -18.26 5.73
CA GLY A 69 -6.44 -17.64 4.75
C GLY A 69 -6.36 -16.13 4.92
N VAL A 70 -7.49 -15.45 5.15
CA VAL A 70 -7.53 -14.02 5.45
C VAL A 70 -6.86 -13.71 6.78
N ILE A 71 -7.06 -14.51 7.83
CA ILE A 71 -6.41 -14.32 9.13
C ILE A 71 -4.90 -14.55 8.99
N VAL A 72 -4.44 -15.56 8.26
CA VAL A 72 -3.01 -15.78 8.00
C VAL A 72 -2.42 -14.65 7.13
N LEU A 73 -3.18 -14.12 6.17
CA LEU A 73 -2.77 -12.97 5.36
C LEU A 73 -2.65 -11.71 6.23
N VAL A 74 -3.65 -11.42 7.07
CA VAL A 74 -3.68 -10.27 7.98
C VAL A 74 -2.63 -10.41 9.09
N LEU A 75 -2.43 -11.61 9.63
CA LEU A 75 -1.35 -11.86 10.58
C LEU A 75 0.02 -11.83 9.90
N GLY A 76 0.12 -12.21 8.63
CA GLY A 76 1.34 -12.10 7.81
C GLY A 76 1.72 -10.65 7.54
N THR A 77 0.75 -9.78 7.26
CA THR A 77 1.00 -8.33 7.10
C THR A 77 1.34 -7.66 8.43
N ILE A 78 0.75 -8.12 9.55
CA ILE A 78 1.14 -7.67 10.89
C ILE A 78 2.55 -8.14 11.23
N VAL A 79 2.92 -9.41 11.01
CA VAL A 79 4.25 -9.95 11.31
C VAL A 79 5.34 -9.36 10.41
N GLY A 80 5.04 -9.08 9.13
CA GLY A 80 5.92 -8.28 8.26
C GLY A 80 6.12 -6.84 8.78
N SER A 81 5.09 -6.26 9.38
CA SER A 81 5.20 -4.96 10.07
C SER A 81 6.01 -5.04 11.36
N VAL A 82 5.93 -6.16 12.12
CA VAL A 82 6.67 -6.30 13.39
C VAL A 82 8.15 -6.67 13.18
N GLN A 83 8.50 -7.39 12.10
CA GLN A 83 9.90 -7.62 11.73
C GLN A 83 10.61 -6.39 11.16
N THR A 84 9.87 -5.29 10.94
CA THR A 84 10.42 -3.97 10.61
C THR A 84 10.63 -3.08 11.86
N GLY A 85 10.40 -3.59 13.09
CA GLY A 85 10.49 -2.74 14.27
C GLY A 85 10.52 -3.46 15.62
N ILE A 86 11.60 -4.17 15.93
CA ILE A 86 12.06 -4.26 17.33
C ILE A 86 13.19 -3.23 17.48
N GLY A 87 12.79 -2.00 17.80
CA GLY A 87 13.67 -0.88 18.17
C GLY A 87 14.15 0.02 17.03
N GLY A 88 13.34 0.98 16.59
CA GLY A 88 13.84 2.09 15.75
C GLY A 88 12.77 2.83 14.96
N VAL A 89 12.16 3.84 15.58
CA VAL A 89 11.15 4.78 15.04
C VAL A 89 11.76 5.77 14.01
N PHE A 90 12.80 5.35 13.27
CA PHE A 90 13.58 6.23 12.40
C PHE A 90 13.37 5.89 10.93
N PRO A 91 13.01 6.88 10.09
CA PRO A 91 12.89 6.69 8.65
C PRO A 91 14.16 6.13 8.03
N ARG A 92 14.03 5.15 7.14
CA ARG A 92 15.14 4.55 6.38
C ARG A 92 14.97 4.81 4.89
N PRO A 93 15.20 6.04 4.42
CA PRO A 93 14.95 6.42 3.02
C PRO A 93 15.75 5.57 2.02
N GLY A 94 17.01 5.25 2.35
CA GLY A 94 17.85 4.41 1.48
C GLY A 94 17.29 2.99 1.30
N THR A 95 16.85 2.36 2.39
CA THR A 95 16.30 0.99 2.33
C THR A 95 14.97 0.95 1.58
N ALA A 96 14.09 1.95 1.79
CA ALA A 96 12.84 2.06 1.05
C ALA A 96 13.11 2.21 -0.46
N LEU A 97 14.04 3.09 -0.83
CA LEU A 97 14.43 3.29 -2.23
C LEU A 97 15.07 2.03 -2.83
N ASP A 98 15.91 1.30 -2.08
CA ASP A 98 16.53 0.07 -2.57
C ASP A 98 15.49 -1.04 -2.85
N ARG A 99 14.45 -1.17 -2.02
CA ARG A 99 13.33 -2.09 -2.28
C ARG A 99 12.58 -1.69 -3.54
N PHE A 100 12.13 -0.44 -3.62
CA PHE A 100 11.45 0.08 -4.80
C PHE A 100 12.27 -0.15 -6.09
N VAL A 101 13.57 0.14 -6.06
CA VAL A 101 14.45 -0.04 -7.24
C VAL A 101 14.59 -1.51 -7.60
N SER A 102 14.65 -2.41 -6.63
CA SER A 102 14.68 -3.85 -6.89
C SER A 102 13.40 -4.28 -7.59
N ASP A 103 12.25 -3.94 -7.01
CA ASP A 103 10.93 -4.35 -7.52
C ASP A 103 10.66 -3.73 -8.89
N ALA A 104 11.00 -2.45 -9.09
CA ALA A 104 10.82 -1.74 -10.35
C ALA A 104 11.69 -2.31 -11.48
N ARG A 105 12.92 -2.76 -11.20
CA ARG A 105 13.81 -3.36 -12.21
C ARG A 105 13.30 -4.69 -12.74
N ASP A 106 12.55 -5.42 -11.92
CA ASP A 106 11.98 -6.71 -12.30
C ASP A 106 10.65 -6.57 -13.08
N LEU A 107 10.14 -5.35 -13.24
CA LEU A 107 8.91 -5.11 -14.00
C LEU A 107 9.13 -5.23 -15.52
N PRO A 108 8.21 -5.90 -16.24
CA PRO A 108 8.27 -5.98 -17.70
C PRO A 108 8.27 -4.61 -18.36
N GLY A 109 9.19 -4.42 -19.32
CA GLY A 109 9.29 -3.18 -20.10
C GLY A 109 10.09 -2.07 -19.42
N VAL A 110 10.65 -2.27 -18.23
CA VAL A 110 11.62 -1.35 -17.63
C VAL A 110 13.00 -1.56 -18.24
N THR A 111 13.68 -0.47 -18.60
CA THR A 111 15.02 -0.47 -19.22
C THR A 111 16.07 0.15 -18.32
N ASP A 112 15.71 1.14 -17.51
CA ASP A 112 16.60 1.74 -16.51
C ASP A 112 15.79 2.25 -15.29
N VAL A 113 16.47 2.34 -14.15
CA VAL A 113 15.94 2.95 -12.93
C VAL A 113 17.00 3.87 -12.35
N GLN A 114 16.80 5.18 -12.54
CA GLN A 114 17.64 6.24 -12.02
C GLN A 114 17.17 6.67 -10.64
N ARG A 115 18.07 6.59 -9.65
CA ARG A 115 17.81 7.00 -8.27
C ARG A 115 18.00 8.51 -8.12
N HIS A 116 17.10 9.16 -7.40
CA HIS A 116 17.27 10.56 -6.98
C HIS A 116 17.64 10.64 -5.50
N ARG A 117 18.06 11.84 -5.07
CA ARG A 117 18.44 12.08 -3.68
C ARG A 117 17.18 12.10 -2.80
N ALA A 118 17.27 11.46 -1.64
CA ALA A 118 16.25 11.58 -0.60
C ALA A 118 16.14 13.03 -0.11
N GLU A 119 14.91 13.55 -0.07
CA GLU A 119 14.59 14.89 0.40
C GLU A 119 13.92 14.80 1.77
N LYS A 120 14.35 15.63 2.72
CA LYS A 120 13.73 15.69 4.05
C LYS A 120 12.53 16.62 3.98
N THR A 121 11.34 16.09 4.23
CA THR A 121 10.07 16.84 4.17
C THR A 121 9.61 17.31 5.55
N ALA A 122 9.90 16.55 6.61
CA ALA A 122 9.58 16.93 7.99
C ALA A 122 10.61 16.38 8.99
N PHE A 123 10.39 16.61 10.29
CA PHE A 123 11.31 16.20 11.37
C PHE A 123 11.72 14.71 11.26
N ALA A 124 10.75 13.84 11.00
CA ALA A 124 10.91 12.41 10.76
C ALA A 124 10.17 11.95 9.49
N SER A 125 10.17 12.77 8.44
CA SER A 125 9.62 12.40 7.14
C SER A 125 10.59 12.69 6.01
N TYR A 126 10.66 11.76 5.05
CA TYR A 126 11.47 11.84 3.85
C TYR A 126 10.63 11.50 2.64
N GLU A 127 10.88 12.20 1.54
CA GLU A 127 10.47 11.78 0.21
C GLU A 127 11.68 11.19 -0.50
N VAL A 128 11.51 10.03 -1.13
CA VAL A 128 12.52 9.43 -1.99
C VAL A 128 11.92 9.24 -3.38
N SER A 129 12.68 9.60 -4.40
CA SER A 129 12.21 9.54 -5.77
C SER A 129 13.16 8.76 -6.67
N ALA A 130 12.60 8.20 -7.73
CA ALA A 130 13.33 7.58 -8.82
C ALA A 130 12.67 7.88 -10.16
N THR A 131 13.46 7.89 -11.23
CA THR A 131 12.92 7.86 -12.60
C THR A 131 13.06 6.45 -13.13
N VAL A 132 11.95 5.87 -13.59
CA VAL A 132 11.89 4.55 -14.20
C VAL A 132 11.70 4.73 -15.70
N THR A 133 12.73 4.40 -16.47
CA THR A 133 12.69 4.51 -17.93
C THR A 133 12.15 3.22 -18.51
N ALA A 134 11.03 3.32 -19.23
CA ALA A 134 10.40 2.21 -19.91
C ALA A 134 10.86 2.10 -21.37
N ASP A 135 10.69 0.93 -21.95
CA ASP A 135 10.86 0.73 -23.39
C ASP A 135 9.84 1.61 -24.15
N PRO A 136 10.31 2.53 -25.02
CA PRO A 136 9.42 3.44 -25.74
C PRO A 136 8.49 2.72 -26.73
N SER A 137 8.76 1.45 -27.06
CA SER A 137 7.93 0.62 -27.92
C SER A 137 6.80 -0.12 -27.18
N LEU A 138 6.65 0.08 -25.86
CA LEU A 138 5.56 -0.51 -25.09
C LEU A 138 4.19 -0.09 -25.64
N GLU A 139 3.35 -1.09 -25.91
CA GLU A 139 1.96 -0.90 -26.27
C GLU A 139 1.17 -0.19 -25.16
N PRO A 140 0.11 0.58 -25.48
CA PRO A 140 -0.63 1.37 -24.50
C PRO A 140 -1.14 0.57 -23.28
N ALA A 141 -1.60 -0.67 -23.50
CA ALA A 141 -2.03 -1.56 -22.42
C ALA A 141 -0.88 -1.96 -21.48
N ALA A 142 0.31 -2.20 -22.03
CA ALA A 142 1.50 -2.51 -21.26
C ALA A 142 2.00 -1.29 -20.47
N ARG A 143 1.91 -0.08 -21.04
CA ARG A 143 2.21 1.17 -20.32
C ARG A 143 1.29 1.37 -19.11
N ALA A 144 -0.02 1.14 -19.29
CA ALA A 144 -0.98 1.23 -18.20
C ALA A 144 -0.73 0.19 -17.10
N GLU A 145 -0.35 -1.04 -17.46
CA GLU A 145 0.02 -2.07 -16.49
C GLU A 145 1.31 -1.69 -15.75
N LEU A 146 2.32 -1.18 -16.46
CA LEU A 146 3.57 -0.73 -15.86
C LEU A 146 3.32 0.38 -14.83
N VAL A 147 2.55 1.42 -15.17
CA VAL A 147 2.21 2.50 -14.22
C VAL A 147 1.50 1.96 -12.99
N ARG A 148 0.56 1.01 -13.15
CA ARG A 148 -0.12 0.37 -12.03
C ARG A 148 0.82 -0.45 -11.15
N ALA A 149 1.73 -1.20 -11.77
CA ALA A 149 2.73 -2.00 -11.07
C ALA A 149 3.71 -1.10 -10.31
N LEU A 150 4.13 0.02 -10.89
CA LEU A 150 4.94 1.02 -10.22
C LEU A 150 4.22 1.65 -9.01
N SER A 151 2.92 1.97 -9.13
CA SER A 151 2.13 2.44 -7.98
C SER A 151 2.08 1.43 -6.84
N ARG A 152 1.97 0.14 -7.16
CA ARG A 152 2.03 -0.92 -6.15
C ARG A 152 3.42 -0.99 -5.49
N ALA A 153 4.49 -0.93 -6.29
CA ALA A 153 5.86 -0.91 -5.77
C ALA A 153 6.13 0.32 -4.89
N THR A 154 5.59 1.49 -5.22
CA THR A 154 5.69 2.68 -4.37
C THR A 154 4.93 2.51 -3.05
N ASP A 155 3.75 1.88 -3.06
CA ASP A 155 2.97 1.60 -1.85
C ASP A 155 3.72 0.62 -0.92
N GLU A 156 4.21 -0.49 -1.48
CA GLU A 156 4.95 -1.51 -0.73
C GLU A 156 6.28 -1.01 -0.16
N ALA A 157 6.96 -0.11 -0.87
CA ALA A 157 8.24 0.45 -0.44
C ALA A 157 8.09 1.62 0.56
N SER A 158 6.93 2.29 0.57
CA SER A 158 6.62 3.40 1.47
C SER A 158 6.34 2.93 2.90
N GLY A 159 6.44 3.85 3.86
CA GLY A 159 6.15 3.60 5.26
C GLY A 159 7.19 4.15 6.22
N ASN A 160 6.91 4.13 7.53
CA ASN A 160 7.81 4.60 8.59
C ASN A 160 8.37 6.02 8.36
N GLY A 161 7.54 6.94 7.86
CA GLY A 161 7.96 8.31 7.54
C GLY A 161 8.82 8.43 6.28
N VAL A 162 8.75 7.45 5.38
CA VAL A 162 9.32 7.54 4.03
C VAL A 162 8.18 7.43 3.02
N HIS A 163 8.08 8.40 2.13
CA HIS A 163 7.20 8.40 0.97
C HIS A 163 8.04 8.12 -0.27
N VAL A 164 7.74 7.03 -0.95
CA VAL A 164 8.42 6.65 -2.20
C VAL A 164 7.56 7.10 -3.36
N VAL A 165 8.14 7.86 -4.28
CA VAL A 165 7.48 8.30 -5.50
C VAL A 165 8.35 7.99 -6.72
N ALA A 166 7.75 7.94 -7.89
CA ALA A 166 8.49 7.71 -9.12
C ALA A 166 8.02 8.60 -10.28
N ILE A 167 8.90 8.81 -11.24
CA ILE A 167 8.55 9.33 -12.56
C ILE A 167 8.69 8.17 -13.55
N ALA A 168 7.59 7.72 -14.14
CA ALA A 168 7.63 6.81 -15.28
C ALA A 168 7.98 7.62 -16.53
N ASP A 169 9.17 7.39 -17.08
CA ASP A 169 9.62 7.94 -18.36
C ASP A 169 9.28 6.94 -19.47
N LEU A 170 8.28 7.29 -20.27
CA LEU A 170 7.70 6.48 -21.34
C LEU A 170 8.14 6.99 -22.72
N GLY A 171 9.27 7.72 -22.81
CA GLY A 171 9.78 8.33 -24.03
C GLY A 171 9.28 9.77 -24.18
N VAL A 172 8.25 10.00 -25.00
CA VAL A 172 7.67 11.35 -25.20
C VAL A 172 6.74 11.77 -24.05
N GLN A 173 6.45 10.85 -23.13
CA GLN A 173 5.58 11.08 -21.99
C GLN A 173 6.32 10.81 -20.68
N GLN A 174 6.15 11.69 -19.69
CA GLN A 174 6.60 11.48 -18.32
C GLN A 174 5.41 11.57 -17.36
N VAL A 175 5.22 10.55 -16.53
CA VAL A 175 4.07 10.44 -15.62
C VAL A 175 4.53 10.28 -14.18
N GLY A 176 4.02 11.13 -13.29
CA GLY A 176 4.22 10.99 -11.85
C GLY A 176 3.44 9.80 -11.27
N VAL A 177 4.14 8.96 -10.53
CA VAL A 177 3.61 7.73 -9.91
C VAL A 177 3.78 7.82 -8.40
N THR A 178 2.68 7.61 -7.69
CA THR A 178 2.58 7.50 -6.23
C THR A 178 1.89 6.18 -5.89
N GLU A 179 1.71 5.91 -4.60
CA GLU A 179 0.90 4.80 -4.08
C GLU A 179 -0.56 4.82 -4.58
N HIS A 180 -1.09 6.00 -4.95
CA HIS A 180 -2.45 6.15 -5.45
C HIS A 180 -2.55 5.83 -6.95
N ALA A 181 -2.71 4.54 -7.26
CA ALA A 181 -2.80 4.02 -8.62
C ALA A 181 -3.85 4.72 -9.50
N ASP A 182 -4.98 5.13 -8.93
CA ASP A 182 -6.04 5.84 -9.68
C ASP A 182 -5.58 7.22 -10.16
N THR A 183 -4.82 7.96 -9.34
CA THR A 183 -4.29 9.27 -9.72
C THR A 183 -3.19 9.12 -10.77
N ALA A 184 -2.30 8.13 -10.62
CA ALA A 184 -1.30 7.80 -11.62
C ALA A 184 -1.93 7.41 -12.97
N ALA A 185 -3.02 6.63 -12.95
CA ALA A 185 -3.77 6.28 -14.15
C ALA A 185 -4.42 7.50 -14.82
N ARG A 186 -4.97 8.44 -14.04
CA ARG A 186 -5.51 9.71 -14.57
C ARG A 186 -4.41 10.57 -15.21
N ARG A 187 -3.22 10.65 -14.60
CA ARG A 187 -2.07 11.36 -15.18
C ARG A 187 -1.63 10.73 -16.51
N LEU A 188 -1.57 9.39 -16.59
CA LEU A 188 -1.26 8.68 -17.83
C LEU A 188 -2.31 8.97 -18.92
N GLN A 189 -3.59 8.86 -18.59
CA GLN A 189 -4.67 9.13 -19.54
C GLN A 189 -4.66 10.59 -20.03
N LEU A 190 -4.33 11.54 -19.15
CA LEU A 190 -4.13 12.93 -19.54
C LEU A 190 -2.93 13.07 -20.48
N ALA A 191 -1.79 12.44 -20.17
CA ALA A 191 -0.62 12.44 -21.05
C ALA A 191 -0.94 11.88 -22.45
N ASP A 192 -1.67 10.77 -22.55
CA ASP A 192 -2.14 10.18 -23.82
C ASP A 192 -3.11 11.09 -24.58
N THR A 193 -3.87 11.93 -23.86
CA THR A 193 -4.81 12.87 -24.48
C THR A 193 -4.07 14.10 -25.01
N LEU A 194 -3.09 14.61 -24.26
CA LEU A 194 -2.31 15.77 -24.64
C LEU A 194 -1.31 15.45 -25.77
N ASP A 195 -0.72 14.26 -25.77
CA ASP A 195 0.20 13.81 -26.83
C ASP A 195 -0.47 13.73 -28.21
N ARG A 196 -1.80 13.52 -28.25
CA ARG A 196 -2.59 13.53 -29.49
C ARG A 196 -2.94 14.93 -29.98
N ILE A 197 -2.63 15.99 -29.23
CA ILE A 197 -2.84 17.37 -29.69
C ILE A 197 -1.79 17.70 -30.74
N GLY A 198 -2.24 18.12 -31.92
CA GLY A 198 -1.34 18.51 -33.02
C GLY A 198 -0.35 19.58 -32.59
N GLY A 199 0.95 19.30 -32.78
CA GLY A 199 2.03 20.22 -32.41
C GLY A 199 2.58 20.01 -31.00
N VAL A 200 2.15 18.99 -30.26
CA VAL A 200 2.83 18.54 -29.02
C VAL A 200 3.94 17.57 -29.39
N THR A 201 5.11 17.69 -28.74
CA THR A 201 6.27 16.81 -28.95
C THR A 201 6.70 16.06 -27.69
N ALA A 202 6.36 16.58 -26.51
CA ALA A 202 6.55 15.88 -25.26
C ALA A 202 5.51 16.34 -24.24
N VAL A 203 5.13 15.45 -23.33
CA VAL A 203 4.18 15.72 -22.25
C VAL A 203 4.74 15.22 -20.93
N ARG A 204 4.68 16.07 -19.91
CA ARG A 204 4.96 15.68 -18.54
C ARG A 204 3.75 15.99 -17.67
N CYS A 205 3.18 14.96 -17.07
CA CYS A 205 2.10 15.04 -16.09
C CYS A 205 2.63 14.55 -14.73
N SER A 206 3.07 15.47 -13.88
CA SER A 206 3.66 15.17 -12.57
C SER A 206 3.29 16.26 -11.56
N TRP A 207 4.06 16.38 -10.48
CA TRP A 207 4.03 17.51 -9.56
C TRP A 207 4.91 18.66 -10.08
N GLY A 208 4.74 19.85 -9.51
CA GLY A 208 5.64 20.98 -9.78
C GLY A 208 7.10 20.63 -9.46
N ARG A 209 8.07 21.11 -10.25
CA ARG A 209 9.48 20.85 -9.96
C ARG A 209 9.86 21.43 -8.60
N GLY A 210 10.37 20.59 -7.71
CA GLY A 210 10.77 20.99 -6.36
C GLY A 210 9.59 21.27 -5.41
N ALA A 211 8.36 20.95 -5.83
CA ALA A 211 7.22 20.84 -4.93
C ALA A 211 7.21 19.44 -4.31
N GLN A 212 6.64 19.33 -3.11
CA GLN A 212 6.36 18.03 -2.52
C GLN A 212 5.39 17.25 -3.40
N SER A 213 5.61 15.95 -3.53
CA SER A 213 4.71 15.10 -4.31
C SER A 213 3.34 15.01 -3.63
N SER A 214 2.28 15.22 -4.41
CA SER A 214 0.89 15.24 -3.93
C SER A 214 -0.06 14.69 -4.99
N ASP A 215 -1.13 14.03 -4.56
CA ASP A 215 -2.19 13.52 -5.42
C ASP A 215 -3.43 14.42 -5.47
N ASP A 216 -3.39 15.57 -4.79
CA ASP A 216 -4.44 16.57 -4.86
C ASP A 216 -4.47 17.25 -6.22
N ALA A 217 -5.67 17.56 -6.72
CA ALA A 217 -5.86 18.04 -8.09
C ALA A 217 -5.14 19.38 -8.35
N GLU A 218 -5.10 20.28 -7.36
CA GLU A 218 -4.47 21.59 -7.47
C GLU A 218 -2.93 21.54 -7.46
N ASP A 219 -2.35 20.47 -6.90
CA ASP A 219 -0.89 20.28 -6.84
C ASP A 219 -0.32 19.67 -8.12
N GLN A 220 -1.18 19.29 -9.07
CA GLN A 220 -0.73 18.72 -10.33
C GLN A 220 -0.10 19.79 -11.23
N ALA A 221 0.93 19.40 -11.94
CA ALA A 221 1.64 20.22 -12.91
C ALA A 221 1.77 19.50 -14.25
N VAL A 222 1.29 20.16 -15.29
CA VAL A 222 1.37 19.68 -16.67
C VAL A 222 2.32 20.59 -17.44
N VAL A 223 3.37 19.99 -17.99
CA VAL A 223 4.31 20.66 -18.87
C VAL A 223 4.23 20.01 -20.24
N VAL A 224 4.00 20.80 -21.27
CA VAL A 224 3.92 20.35 -22.67
C VAL A 224 4.97 21.07 -23.48
N GLU A 225 5.71 20.33 -24.30
CA GLU A 225 6.66 20.89 -25.25
C GLU A 225 6.04 20.97 -26.65
N THR A 226 6.31 22.08 -27.35
CA THR A 226 5.84 22.30 -28.72
C THR A 226 6.92 22.97 -29.58
N PRO A 227 7.12 22.55 -30.84
CA PRO A 227 7.98 23.26 -31.78
C PRO A 227 7.31 24.54 -32.31
N GLY A 228 6.00 24.70 -32.06
CA GLY A 228 5.23 25.86 -32.47
C GLY A 228 5.75 27.14 -31.84
N ARG A 229 5.84 28.21 -32.65
CA ARG A 229 6.20 29.56 -32.18
C ARG A 229 5.12 30.56 -32.59
N GLY A 230 5.00 31.65 -31.84
CA GLY A 230 4.08 32.74 -32.16
C GLY A 230 2.61 32.30 -32.17
N ARG A 231 1.89 32.55 -33.28
CA ARG A 231 0.42 32.40 -33.37
C ARG A 231 -0.10 30.95 -33.21
N ALA A 232 0.76 29.95 -33.35
CA ALA A 232 0.39 28.54 -33.16
C ALA A 232 0.29 28.13 -31.68
N VAL A 233 0.93 28.87 -30.76
CA VAL A 233 1.03 28.50 -29.34
C VAL A 233 -0.29 28.75 -28.56
N PRO A 234 -0.99 29.90 -28.71
CA PRO A 234 -2.19 30.16 -27.92
C PRO A 234 -3.30 29.11 -28.06
N PRO A 235 -3.61 28.56 -29.26
CA PRO A 235 -4.56 27.45 -29.40
C PRO A 235 -4.13 26.18 -28.66
N ILE A 236 -2.83 25.84 -28.70
CA ILE A 236 -2.29 24.68 -27.97
C ILE A 236 -2.44 24.90 -26.47
N VAL A 237 -2.05 26.07 -25.96
CA VAL A 237 -2.20 26.44 -24.54
C VAL A 237 -3.65 26.34 -24.11
N ALA A 238 -4.59 26.86 -24.90
CA ALA A 238 -6.01 26.82 -24.59
C ALA A 238 -6.51 25.38 -24.48
N ARG A 239 -6.14 24.51 -25.44
CA ARG A 239 -6.57 23.11 -25.45
C ARG A 239 -5.94 22.29 -24.33
N VAL A 240 -4.62 22.43 -24.11
CA VAL A 240 -3.91 21.76 -23.01
C VAL A 240 -4.51 22.18 -21.67
N THR A 241 -4.80 23.47 -21.49
CA THR A 241 -5.45 23.98 -20.28
C THR A 241 -6.83 23.36 -20.10
N GLU A 242 -7.68 23.37 -21.13
CA GLU A 242 -9.02 22.79 -21.05
C GLU A 242 -9.01 21.31 -20.66
N GLU A 243 -8.19 20.50 -21.33
CA GLU A 243 -8.05 19.07 -21.05
C GLU A 243 -7.52 18.82 -19.64
N THR A 244 -6.51 19.60 -19.22
CA THR A 244 -5.92 19.47 -17.88
C THR A 244 -6.93 19.83 -16.80
N GLN A 245 -7.62 20.97 -16.91
CA GLN A 245 -8.60 21.42 -15.92
C GLN A 245 -9.81 20.47 -15.81
N ARG A 246 -10.11 19.70 -16.86
CA ARG A 246 -11.16 18.68 -16.82
C ARG A 246 -10.78 17.47 -15.96
N VAL A 247 -9.51 17.08 -15.95
CA VAL A 247 -9.02 15.92 -15.18
C VAL A 247 -8.57 16.32 -13.78
N PHE A 248 -7.86 17.44 -13.67
CA PHE A 248 -7.31 18.00 -12.43
C PHE A 248 -7.66 19.49 -12.32
N PRO A 249 -8.84 19.83 -11.78
CA PRO A 249 -9.22 21.22 -11.56
C PRO A 249 -8.21 21.92 -10.64
N GLY A 250 -7.75 23.10 -11.04
CA GLY A 250 -6.75 23.88 -10.29
C GLY A 250 -5.30 23.58 -10.65
N ALA A 251 -5.03 22.53 -11.43
CA ALA A 251 -3.68 22.16 -11.82
C ALA A 251 -2.95 23.25 -12.63
N SER A 252 -1.64 23.33 -12.46
CA SER A 252 -0.80 24.25 -13.21
C SER A 252 -0.47 23.72 -14.61
N VAL A 253 -0.45 24.61 -15.60
CA VAL A 253 -0.18 24.26 -17.01
C VAL A 253 0.92 25.17 -17.56
N GLN A 254 1.93 24.57 -18.17
CA GLN A 254 3.01 25.28 -18.87
C GLN A 254 3.21 24.68 -20.26
N VAL A 255 3.27 25.54 -21.27
CA VAL A 255 3.63 25.15 -22.64
C VAL A 255 4.96 25.80 -22.97
N LEU A 256 5.97 24.97 -23.24
CA LEU A 256 7.34 25.37 -23.48
C LEU A 256 7.73 25.14 -24.94
N PRO A 257 8.65 25.95 -25.50
CA PRO A 257 9.24 25.63 -26.79
C PRO A 257 10.05 24.33 -26.69
N ALA A 258 9.91 23.44 -27.67
CA ALA A 258 10.75 22.26 -27.81
C ALA A 258 12.22 22.68 -28.00
N GLY A 259 13.12 21.98 -27.31
CA GLY A 259 14.58 22.19 -27.34
C GLY A 259 15.24 21.75 -28.65
#